data_AF-A0A9X2RPZ4-F1
#
_entry.id   AF-A0A9X2RPZ4-F1
#
_cell.length_a   1.000
_cell.length_b   1.000
_cell.length_c   1.000
_cell.angle_alpha   90.00
_cell.angle_beta   90.00
_cell.angle_gamma   90.00
#
_symmetry.space_group_name_H-M   'P 1'
#
loop_
_entity.id
_entity.type
_entity.pdbx_description
1 polymer ?
#
loop_
_entity_poly.entity_id
_entity_poly.type
_entity_poly.pdbx_seq_one_letter_code
_entity_poly.pdbx_strand_id
1 'polypeptide(L)'
;MIRHALRPTGALAATAVLVLGGAALAAPARAVSSCRVNGVPVAGPFVRGTDGDDSIVCADGVDAETTVDALGGADTITLTGAIGGVVRGGSGADRVEITSGELSGGVETQEGDDAVGFRGSATIGPGGHVRTGQGSDTISVAAGGTVHGEITGARGTDRIDVHGTVARGGRVLGGPDADAIFVQHNRGYVYAGGDPGDECRVAAGDPCM
;
A
#
# COMPACT_ATOMS: atom_id res chain seq x y z
N MET A 1 -26.99 -68.74 70.28
CA MET A 1 -25.60 -68.25 70.10
C MET A 1 -25.15 -68.72 68.72
N ILE A 2 -25.22 -67.84 67.72
CA ILE A 2 -24.94 -68.17 66.31
C ILE A 2 -23.91 -67.17 65.77
N ARG A 3 -23.08 -67.70 64.87
CA ARG A 3 -21.74 -67.33 64.42
C ARG A 3 -21.71 -66.26 63.31
N HIS A 4 -20.52 -65.68 63.14
CA HIS A 4 -19.88 -65.29 61.84
C HIS A 4 -20.58 -64.16 61.03
N ALA A 5 -19.94 -63.31 60.23
CA ALA A 5 -18.59 -63.26 59.67
C ALA A 5 -18.40 -61.90 58.94
N LEU A 6 -17.12 -61.53 58.80
CA LEU A 6 -16.48 -60.83 57.67
C LEU A 6 -16.98 -59.45 57.17
N ARG A 7 -16.08 -58.46 57.35
CA ARG A 7 -15.79 -57.39 56.36
C ARG A 7 -14.92 -57.99 55.24
N PRO A 8 -14.93 -57.47 53.99
CA PRO A 8 -14.00 -56.37 53.67
C PRO A 8 -14.41 -55.40 52.53
N THR A 9 -13.88 -54.18 52.67
CA THR A 9 -13.40 -53.17 51.69
C THR A 9 -13.83 -53.20 50.21
N GLY A 10 -14.33 -52.05 49.73
CA GLY A 10 -14.36 -51.65 48.33
C GLY A 10 -13.95 -50.17 48.19
N ALA A 11 -13.03 -49.89 47.27
CA ALA A 11 -12.20 -48.69 47.18
C ALA A 11 -12.93 -47.43 46.66
N LEU A 12 -12.54 -46.27 47.20
CA LEU A 12 -12.81 -44.95 46.61
C LEU A 12 -11.86 -44.73 45.42
N ALA A 13 -12.43 -44.60 44.21
CA ALA A 13 -11.72 -44.08 43.05
C ALA A 13 -12.08 -42.58 42.91
N ALA A 14 -11.15 -41.70 43.26
CA ALA A 14 -11.26 -40.27 43.00
C ALA A 14 -10.71 -39.99 41.59
N THR A 15 -11.60 -39.68 40.65
CA THR A 15 -11.26 -39.28 39.29
C THR A 15 -10.79 -37.82 39.32
N ALA A 16 -9.49 -37.60 39.20
CA ALA A 16 -8.92 -36.27 39.00
C ALA A 16 -9.15 -35.84 37.55
N VAL A 17 -10.06 -34.89 37.33
CA VAL A 17 -10.24 -34.22 36.03
C VAL A 17 -9.11 -33.20 35.87
N LEU A 18 -8.15 -33.52 35.01
CA LEU A 18 -7.07 -32.60 34.63
C LEU A 18 -7.63 -31.64 33.56
N VAL A 19 -8.02 -30.44 33.98
CA VAL A 19 -8.34 -29.35 33.05
C VAL A 19 -7.00 -28.84 32.49
N LEU A 20 -6.64 -29.28 31.30
CA LEU A 20 -5.56 -28.68 30.52
C LEU A 20 -5.99 -27.25 30.16
N GLY A 21 -5.50 -26.28 30.93
CA GLY A 21 -5.61 -24.86 30.59
C GLY A 21 -4.90 -24.62 29.26
N GLY A 22 -5.68 -24.42 28.21
CA GLY A 22 -5.16 -23.99 26.92
C GLY A 22 -4.51 -22.62 27.09
N ALA A 23 -3.20 -22.56 26.92
CA ALA A 23 -2.49 -21.30 26.79
C ALA A 23 -2.98 -20.63 25.50
N ALA A 24 -3.89 -19.67 25.63
CA ALA A 24 -4.20 -18.74 24.55
C ALA A 24 -2.91 -17.97 24.26
N LEU A 25 -2.22 -18.33 23.18
CA LEU A 25 -1.18 -17.50 22.60
C LEU A 25 -1.87 -16.23 22.14
N ALA A 26 -1.77 -15.17 22.94
CA ALA A 26 -2.17 -13.84 22.51
C ALA A 26 -1.33 -13.53 21.26
N ALA A 27 -1.97 -13.54 20.09
CA ALA A 27 -1.36 -12.96 18.90
C ALA A 27 -0.92 -11.54 19.30
N PRO A 28 0.31 -11.12 18.96
CA PRO A 28 0.73 -9.76 19.23
C PRO A 28 -0.34 -8.85 18.65
N ALA A 29 -0.83 -7.90 19.47
CA ALA A 29 -1.72 -6.86 18.98
C ALA A 29 -0.94 -6.10 17.90
N ARG A 30 -1.16 -6.49 16.63
CA ARG A 30 -0.62 -5.74 15.51
C ARG A 30 -1.21 -4.34 15.65
N ALA A 31 -0.36 -3.32 15.59
CA ALA A 31 -0.85 -1.97 15.39
C ALA A 31 -1.78 -2.05 14.19
N VAL A 32 -2.98 -1.51 14.35
CA VAL A 32 -3.97 -1.43 13.28
C VAL A 32 -3.83 -0.03 12.73
N SER A 33 -3.64 0.10 11.42
CA SER A 33 -3.65 1.38 10.72
C SER A 33 -4.73 2.29 11.28
N SER A 34 -4.36 3.52 11.64
CA SER A 34 -5.30 4.54 12.09
C SER A 34 -5.22 5.70 11.12
N CYS A 35 -6.30 5.90 10.37
CA CYS A 35 -6.44 7.01 9.45
C CYS A 35 -7.56 7.94 9.94
N ARG A 36 -7.66 9.11 9.33
CA ARG A 36 -8.82 10.00 9.45
C ARG A 36 -9.44 10.13 8.07
N VAL A 37 -10.74 9.86 7.97
CA VAL A 37 -11.57 10.13 6.79
C VAL A 37 -12.44 11.32 7.14
N ASN A 38 -12.27 12.45 6.44
CA ASN A 38 -12.98 13.70 6.71
C ASN A 38 -12.89 14.13 8.19
N GLY A 39 -11.70 13.94 8.79
CA GLY A 39 -11.40 14.24 10.19
C GLY A 39 -11.87 13.18 11.20
N VAL A 40 -12.68 12.21 10.79
CA VAL A 40 -13.19 11.13 11.65
C VAL A 40 -12.17 9.98 11.71
N PRO A 41 -11.71 9.55 12.89
CA PRO A 41 -10.82 8.42 13.01
C PRO A 41 -11.46 7.11 12.50
N VAL A 42 -10.75 6.41 11.62
CA VAL A 42 -11.12 5.10 11.09
C VAL A 42 -9.94 4.15 11.28
N ALA A 43 -10.20 3.00 11.88
CA ALA A 43 -9.19 1.96 12.05
C ALA A 43 -9.29 0.93 10.91
N GLY A 44 -8.14 0.37 10.54
CA GLY A 44 -8.05 -0.76 9.62
C GLY A 44 -8.79 -2.02 10.13
N PRO A 45 -8.89 -3.08 9.31
CA PRO A 45 -8.16 -3.23 8.04
C PRO A 45 -8.83 -2.56 6.83
N PHE A 46 -10.01 -1.97 6.99
CA PHE A 46 -10.72 -1.30 5.90
C PHE A 46 -11.00 0.15 6.27
N VAL A 47 -10.27 1.07 5.65
CA VAL A 47 -10.51 2.51 5.73
C VAL A 47 -11.24 2.90 4.45
N ARG A 48 -12.49 3.35 4.56
CA ARG A 48 -13.32 3.71 3.41
C ARG A 48 -13.72 5.17 3.44
N GLY A 49 -13.63 5.81 2.28
CA GLY A 49 -14.28 7.08 1.97
C GLY A 49 -15.79 6.93 1.78
N THR A 50 -16.34 7.85 1.02
CA THR A 50 -17.73 8.00 0.61
C THR A 50 -17.80 8.10 -0.92
N ASP A 51 -18.99 8.23 -1.50
CA ASP A 51 -19.12 8.39 -2.95
C ASP A 51 -18.77 9.82 -3.46
N GLY A 52 -18.30 10.72 -2.57
CA GLY A 52 -17.87 12.06 -2.95
C GLY A 52 -16.61 12.48 -2.21
N ASP A 53 -16.07 13.64 -2.59
CA ASP A 53 -14.73 14.11 -2.21
C ASP A 53 -14.38 13.92 -0.72
N ASP A 54 -13.36 13.11 -0.47
CA ASP A 54 -12.82 12.79 0.84
C ASP A 54 -11.43 13.38 1.08
N SER A 55 -11.19 13.77 2.33
CA SER A 55 -9.85 14.00 2.85
C SER A 55 -9.44 12.83 3.73
N ILE A 56 -8.50 12.01 3.26
CA ILE A 56 -8.00 10.83 3.95
C ILE A 56 -6.55 11.08 4.41
N VAL A 57 -6.28 10.91 5.71
CA VAL A 57 -4.93 11.07 6.26
C VAL A 57 -4.57 9.85 7.10
N CYS A 58 -3.51 9.14 6.71
CA CYS A 58 -2.94 8.03 7.48
C CYS A 58 -1.56 8.44 8.00
N ALA A 59 -1.54 8.96 9.23
CA ALA A 59 -0.35 9.62 9.80
C ALA A 59 0.75 8.64 10.25
N ASP A 60 0.37 7.41 10.60
CA ASP A 60 1.27 6.41 11.18
C ASP A 60 1.66 5.30 10.19
N GLY A 61 1.27 5.44 8.93
CA GLY A 61 1.45 4.43 7.88
C GLY A 61 0.16 3.67 7.57
N VAL A 62 0.32 2.67 6.71
CA VAL A 62 -0.75 1.74 6.31
C VAL A 62 -0.17 0.34 6.37
N ASP A 63 -0.64 -0.48 7.31
CA ASP A 63 -0.18 -1.84 7.49
C ASP A 63 -0.48 -2.73 6.27
N ALA A 64 0.30 -3.80 6.09
CA ALA A 64 0.22 -4.72 4.96
C ALA A 64 -1.18 -5.31 4.68
N GLU A 65 -2.00 -5.50 5.72
CA GLU A 65 -3.36 -6.04 5.57
C GLU A 65 -4.44 -4.96 5.46
N THR A 66 -4.04 -3.68 5.47
CA THR A 66 -4.99 -2.57 5.40
C THR A 66 -5.23 -2.16 3.96
N THR A 67 -6.50 -2.00 3.61
CA THR A 67 -6.94 -1.31 2.41
C THR A 67 -7.52 0.04 2.79
N VAL A 68 -6.98 1.09 2.18
CA VAL A 68 -7.58 2.42 2.14
C VAL A 68 -8.25 2.56 0.78
N ASP A 69 -9.52 2.92 0.73
CA ASP A 69 -10.31 3.03 -0.50
C ASP A 69 -11.16 4.29 -0.43
N ALA A 70 -10.86 5.30 -1.24
CA ALA A 70 -11.59 6.57 -1.20
C ALA A 70 -12.93 6.51 -1.96
N LEU A 71 -13.14 5.46 -2.76
CA LEU A 71 -14.35 5.11 -3.50
C LEU A 71 -14.64 6.01 -4.70
N GLY A 72 -15.25 7.17 -4.51
CA GLY A 72 -15.58 8.05 -5.62
C GLY A 72 -15.59 9.50 -5.21
N GLY A 73 -15.37 10.39 -6.18
CA GLY A 73 -15.16 11.81 -5.92
C GLY A 73 -13.76 12.23 -6.31
N ALA A 74 -13.42 13.49 -6.08
CA ALA A 74 -12.06 13.98 -6.23
C ALA A 74 -11.38 13.98 -4.86
N ASP A 75 -10.67 12.89 -4.55
CA ASP A 75 -10.17 12.63 -3.21
C ASP A 75 -8.77 13.18 -2.97
N THR A 76 -8.47 13.51 -1.72
CA THR A 76 -7.11 13.85 -1.29
C THR A 76 -6.65 12.90 -0.20
N ILE A 77 -5.65 12.08 -0.53
CA ILE A 77 -5.08 11.06 0.35
C ILE A 77 -3.64 11.48 0.72
N THR A 78 -3.38 11.68 2.01
CA THR A 78 -2.05 12.00 2.54
C THR A 78 -1.52 10.85 3.40
N LEU A 79 -0.32 10.39 3.07
CA LEU A 79 0.33 9.25 3.68
C LEU A 79 1.69 9.65 4.26
N THR A 80 1.96 9.20 5.48
CA THR A 80 3.27 9.27 6.16
C THR A 80 3.59 7.91 6.74
N GLY A 81 4.88 7.60 6.91
CA GLY A 81 5.31 6.32 7.47
C GLY A 81 5.33 5.18 6.45
N ALA A 82 5.48 3.95 6.92
CA ALA A 82 5.56 2.78 6.04
C ALA A 82 4.18 2.43 5.47
N ILE A 83 4.11 2.24 4.15
CA ILE A 83 2.88 1.92 3.42
C ILE A 83 3.02 0.50 2.88
N GLY A 84 2.66 -0.48 3.69
CA GLY A 84 2.64 -1.89 3.32
C GLY A 84 1.34 -2.35 2.69
N GLY A 85 0.23 -1.67 2.98
CA GLY A 85 -1.10 -2.00 2.47
C GLY A 85 -1.37 -1.46 1.07
N VAL A 86 -2.64 -1.49 0.67
CA VAL A 86 -3.09 -0.95 -0.62
C VAL A 86 -3.90 0.31 -0.39
N VAL A 87 -3.59 1.35 -1.16
CA VAL A 87 -4.31 2.62 -1.17
C VAL A 87 -4.95 2.79 -2.54
N ARG A 88 -6.26 3.02 -2.54
CA ARG A 88 -7.07 3.22 -3.72
C ARG A 88 -7.66 4.62 -3.73
N GLY A 89 -7.52 5.30 -4.86
CA GLY A 89 -8.23 6.53 -5.17
C GLY A 89 -9.71 6.18 -5.36
N GLY A 90 -10.04 5.64 -6.53
CA GLY A 90 -11.42 5.29 -6.83
C GLY A 90 -11.81 5.80 -8.20
N SER A 91 -13.04 6.25 -8.33
CA SER A 91 -13.45 7.01 -9.52
C SER A 91 -13.42 8.51 -9.26
N GLY A 92 -12.77 9.26 -10.14
CA GLY A 92 -12.66 10.71 -10.07
C GLY A 92 -11.20 11.14 -10.06
N ALA A 93 -10.95 12.44 -10.04
CA ALA A 93 -9.60 12.99 -10.15
C ALA A 93 -8.95 13.05 -8.76
N ASP A 94 -8.18 12.03 -8.42
CA ASP A 94 -7.65 11.83 -7.07
C ASP A 94 -6.23 12.37 -6.92
N ARG A 95 -5.89 12.74 -5.69
CA ARG A 95 -4.53 13.15 -5.32
C ARG A 95 -4.01 12.33 -4.16
N VAL A 96 -2.92 11.60 -4.39
CA VAL A 96 -2.20 10.82 -3.37
C VAL A 96 -0.83 11.45 -3.11
N GLU A 97 -0.56 11.86 -1.87
CA GLU A 97 0.72 12.44 -1.47
C GLU A 97 1.40 11.61 -0.37
N ILE A 98 2.55 11.01 -0.71
CA ILE A 98 3.42 10.28 0.21
C ILE A 98 4.55 11.21 0.62
N THR A 99 4.51 11.67 1.87
CA THR A 99 5.44 12.71 2.33
C THR A 99 6.69 12.15 3.00
N SER A 100 6.64 10.91 3.49
CA SER A 100 7.77 10.19 4.07
C SER A 100 7.49 8.70 4.15
N GLY A 101 8.56 7.90 4.30
CA GLY A 101 8.48 6.45 4.43
C GLY A 101 8.67 5.71 3.12
N GLU A 102 8.55 4.38 3.20
CA GLU A 102 8.67 3.48 2.07
C GLU A 102 7.30 2.90 1.71
N LEU A 103 6.95 2.95 0.43
CA LEU A 103 5.86 2.19 -0.15
C LEU A 103 6.34 0.78 -0.47
N SER A 104 5.86 -0.21 0.27
CA SER A 104 6.10 -1.63 -0.01
C SER A 104 4.84 -2.38 -0.46
N GLY A 105 3.68 -1.74 -0.38
CA GLY A 105 2.41 -2.22 -0.92
C GLY A 105 2.02 -1.53 -2.23
N GLY A 106 0.78 -1.05 -2.36
CA GLY A 106 0.25 -0.51 -3.61
C GLY A 106 -0.40 0.87 -3.47
N VAL A 107 -0.21 1.72 -4.48
CA VAL A 107 -1.05 2.89 -4.76
C VAL A 107 -1.73 2.66 -6.11
N GLU A 108 -3.06 2.67 -6.13
CA GLU A 108 -3.92 2.35 -7.27
C GLU A 108 -5.01 3.45 -7.41
N THR A 109 -4.80 4.49 -8.21
CA THR A 109 -5.75 5.63 -8.24
C THR A 109 -7.01 5.34 -9.07
N GLN A 110 -6.91 4.44 -10.06
CA GLN A 110 -8.00 3.82 -10.82
C GLN A 110 -8.56 4.66 -11.99
N GLU A 111 -9.73 5.29 -11.90
CA GLU A 111 -10.34 6.00 -13.04
C GLU A 111 -10.39 7.49 -12.75
N GLY A 112 -9.85 8.31 -13.65
CA GLY A 112 -9.84 9.76 -13.54
C GLY A 112 -8.45 10.32 -13.83
N ASP A 113 -8.34 11.63 -13.95
CA ASP A 113 -7.04 12.29 -14.14
C ASP A 113 -6.36 12.47 -12.78
N ASP A 114 -5.48 11.53 -12.42
CA ASP A 114 -4.95 11.40 -11.07
C ASP A 114 -3.58 12.05 -10.87
N ALA A 115 -3.24 12.34 -9.61
CA ALA A 115 -1.94 12.87 -9.23
C ALA A 115 -1.32 12.10 -8.05
N VAL A 116 -0.21 11.40 -8.29
CA VAL A 116 0.56 10.71 -7.25
C VAL A 116 1.91 11.40 -7.03
N GLY A 117 2.21 11.76 -5.78
CA GLY A 117 3.43 12.47 -5.42
C GLY A 117 4.21 11.82 -4.28
N PHE A 118 5.47 11.47 -4.53
CA PHE A 118 6.44 11.09 -3.51
C PHE A 118 7.33 12.29 -3.19
N ARG A 119 7.18 12.83 -1.98
CA ARG A 119 7.88 14.05 -1.54
C ARG A 119 9.08 13.73 -0.66
N GLY A 120 9.95 14.72 -0.49
CA GLY A 120 11.13 14.61 0.37
C GLY A 120 12.00 13.40 0.00
N SER A 121 12.14 12.47 0.94
CA SER A 121 12.89 11.22 0.80
C SER A 121 11.98 9.98 0.75
N ALA A 122 10.70 10.12 0.42
CA ALA A 122 9.81 8.98 0.27
C ALA A 122 10.28 8.08 -0.89
N THR A 123 10.20 6.76 -0.69
CA THR A 123 10.70 5.76 -1.65
C THR A 123 9.61 4.78 -2.06
N ILE A 124 9.76 4.21 -3.25
CA ILE A 124 9.01 3.03 -3.69
C ILE A 124 9.92 1.84 -3.51
N GLY A 125 9.63 1.01 -2.51
CA GLY A 125 10.40 -0.18 -2.15
C GLY A 125 10.29 -1.28 -3.21
N PRO A 126 11.09 -2.36 -3.11
CA PRO A 126 11.13 -3.43 -4.13
C PRO A 126 9.80 -4.17 -4.35
N GLY A 127 8.93 -4.21 -3.33
CA GLY A 127 7.57 -4.76 -3.44
C GLY A 127 6.50 -3.71 -3.74
N GLY A 128 6.88 -2.43 -3.79
CA GLY A 128 5.97 -1.31 -3.97
C GLY A 128 5.55 -1.14 -5.43
N HIS A 129 4.28 -0.81 -5.66
CA HIS A 129 3.79 -0.41 -6.98
C HIS A 129 2.92 0.84 -6.94
N VAL A 130 3.02 1.65 -7.98
CA VAL A 130 2.14 2.78 -8.27
C VAL A 130 1.51 2.53 -9.64
N ARG A 131 0.18 2.57 -9.70
CA ARG A 131 -0.61 2.39 -10.93
C ARG A 131 -1.73 3.43 -10.94
N THR A 132 -1.74 4.30 -11.93
CA THR A 132 -2.74 5.38 -11.93
C THR A 132 -4.02 5.01 -12.66
N GLY A 133 -3.95 4.23 -13.75
CA GLY A 133 -5.09 3.45 -14.22
C GLY A 133 -5.65 3.96 -15.56
N GLN A 134 -6.84 4.57 -15.57
CA GLN A 134 -7.42 5.18 -16.76
C GLN A 134 -7.53 6.69 -16.55
N GLY A 135 -6.91 7.48 -17.41
CA GLY A 135 -6.94 8.94 -17.29
C GLY A 135 -5.66 9.55 -17.82
N SER A 136 -5.55 10.87 -17.78
CA SER A 136 -4.27 11.54 -18.03
C SER A 136 -3.61 11.84 -16.70
N ASP A 137 -2.75 10.94 -16.25
CA ASP A 137 -2.25 10.95 -14.88
C ASP A 137 -0.92 11.68 -14.74
N THR A 138 -0.61 12.10 -13.52
CA THR A 138 0.69 12.68 -13.17
C THR A 138 1.31 11.95 -11.99
N ILE A 139 2.51 11.40 -12.19
CA ILE A 139 3.30 10.76 -11.15
C ILE A 139 4.59 11.54 -10.96
N SER A 140 4.89 11.97 -9.73
CA SER A 140 6.09 12.72 -9.41
C SER A 140 6.87 12.08 -8.26
N VAL A 141 8.17 11.89 -8.45
CA VAL A 141 9.09 11.46 -7.39
C VAL A 141 10.14 12.53 -7.18
N ALA A 142 10.18 13.11 -5.97
CA ALA A 142 11.11 14.17 -5.61
C ALA A 142 12.58 13.71 -5.70
N ALA A 143 13.50 14.68 -5.76
CA ALA A 143 14.93 14.43 -5.93
C ALA A 143 15.56 13.52 -4.86
N GLY A 144 15.01 13.49 -3.65
CA GLY A 144 15.44 12.59 -2.57
C GLY A 144 14.84 11.19 -2.63
N GLY A 145 13.86 10.95 -3.51
CA GLY A 145 13.17 9.67 -3.65
C GLY A 145 13.93 8.67 -4.52
N THR A 146 13.61 7.38 -4.33
CA THR A 146 14.17 6.30 -5.14
C THR A 146 13.07 5.29 -5.49
N VAL A 147 13.09 4.84 -6.74
CA VAL A 147 12.17 3.83 -7.28
C VAL A 147 12.89 2.49 -7.35
N HIS A 148 12.64 1.60 -6.39
CA HIS A 148 13.06 0.20 -6.42
C HIS A 148 11.98 -0.74 -6.96
N GLY A 149 10.71 -0.35 -6.81
CA GLY A 149 9.55 -1.08 -7.30
C GLY A 149 9.10 -0.63 -8.70
N GLU A 150 7.80 -0.57 -8.91
CA GLU A 150 7.20 -0.27 -10.22
C GLU A 150 6.33 1.00 -10.17
N ILE A 151 6.47 1.83 -11.21
CA ILE A 151 5.53 2.89 -11.57
C ILE A 151 4.95 2.55 -12.94
N THR A 152 3.63 2.60 -13.08
CA THR A 152 2.92 2.48 -14.37
C THR A 152 1.86 3.57 -14.46
N GLY A 153 1.84 4.35 -15.54
CA GLY A 153 0.75 5.29 -15.84
C GLY A 153 -0.54 4.56 -16.24
N ALA A 154 -0.37 3.52 -17.06
CA ALA A 154 -1.42 2.67 -17.61
C ALA A 154 -2.12 3.32 -18.82
N ARG A 155 -3.44 3.49 -18.83
CA ARG A 155 -4.16 3.95 -20.03
C ARG A 155 -4.38 5.45 -19.98
N GLY A 156 -4.05 6.12 -21.07
CA GLY A 156 -4.24 7.54 -21.26
C GLY A 156 -2.90 8.25 -21.39
N THR A 157 -2.92 9.58 -21.44
CA THR A 157 -1.71 10.37 -21.70
C THR A 157 -1.06 10.73 -20.37
N ASP A 158 -0.08 9.94 -19.94
CA ASP A 158 0.49 10.07 -18.61
C ASP A 158 1.76 10.91 -18.59
N ARG A 159 1.99 11.56 -17.45
CA ARG A 159 3.23 12.28 -17.17
C ARG A 159 3.93 11.70 -15.95
N ILE A 160 5.14 11.19 -16.15
CA ILE A 160 5.95 10.62 -15.06
C ILE A 160 7.27 11.39 -14.91
N ASP A 161 7.41 12.14 -13.82
CA ASP A 161 8.61 12.91 -13.48
C ASP A 161 9.34 12.28 -12.27
N VAL A 162 10.42 11.55 -12.53
CA VAL A 162 11.31 11.03 -11.49
C VAL A 162 12.53 11.93 -11.36
N HIS A 163 12.44 12.94 -10.49
CA HIS A 163 13.58 13.80 -10.17
C HIS A 163 14.64 13.09 -9.30
N GLY A 164 14.27 11.97 -8.68
CA GLY A 164 15.16 11.10 -7.91
C GLY A 164 15.91 10.08 -8.76
N THR A 165 16.06 8.85 -8.22
CA THR A 165 16.72 7.74 -8.92
C THR A 165 15.77 6.60 -9.20
N VAL A 166 15.77 6.07 -10.43
CA VAL A 166 15.27 4.73 -10.72
C VAL A 166 16.38 3.74 -10.43
N ALA A 167 16.22 2.93 -9.38
CA ALA A 167 17.25 2.00 -8.94
C ALA A 167 17.33 0.76 -9.84
N ARG A 168 18.40 -0.05 -9.66
CA ARG A 168 18.46 -1.37 -10.29
C ARG A 168 17.27 -2.22 -9.84
N GLY A 169 16.56 -2.78 -10.81
CA GLY A 169 15.32 -3.53 -10.57
C GLY A 169 14.06 -2.66 -10.54
N GLY A 170 14.21 -1.34 -10.36
CA GLY A 170 13.11 -0.39 -10.47
C GLY A 170 12.63 -0.25 -11.92
N ARG A 171 11.32 -0.05 -12.07
CA ARG A 171 10.65 0.04 -13.37
C ARG A 171 9.76 1.28 -13.42
N VAL A 172 9.83 2.00 -14.53
CA VAL A 172 8.94 3.12 -14.85
C VAL A 172 8.39 2.90 -16.24
N LEU A 173 7.08 2.78 -16.33
CA LEU A 173 6.35 2.43 -17.55
C LEU A 173 5.29 3.51 -17.77
N GLY A 174 5.15 4.05 -18.98
CA GLY A 174 4.03 4.91 -19.32
C GLY A 174 2.79 4.03 -19.48
N GLY A 175 2.72 3.31 -20.59
CA GLY A 175 1.62 2.41 -20.86
C GLY A 175 1.31 2.39 -22.35
N PRO A 176 0.08 2.02 -22.73
CA PRO A 176 -0.51 2.46 -24.00
C PRO A 176 -0.79 3.97 -24.03
N ASP A 177 -0.97 4.49 -25.23
CA ASP A 177 -1.22 5.91 -25.53
C ASP A 177 0.05 6.77 -25.40
N ALA A 178 -0.06 8.10 -25.49
CA ALA A 178 1.09 8.98 -25.63
C ALA A 178 1.60 9.46 -24.25
N ASP A 179 2.74 8.95 -23.81
CA ASP A 179 3.26 9.22 -22.46
C ASP A 179 4.50 10.11 -22.45
N ALA A 180 4.66 10.89 -21.40
CA ALA A 180 5.83 11.73 -21.17
C ALA A 180 6.57 11.31 -19.89
N ILE A 181 7.74 10.68 -20.05
CA ILE A 181 8.60 10.27 -18.95
C ILE A 181 9.88 11.11 -18.90
N PHE A 182 10.14 11.71 -17.74
CA PHE A 182 11.42 12.34 -17.41
C PHE A 182 12.04 11.67 -16.18
N VAL A 183 13.31 11.25 -16.31
CA VAL A 183 14.08 10.65 -15.21
C VAL A 183 15.40 11.38 -15.03
N GLN A 184 15.68 11.83 -13.81
CA GLN A 184 16.95 12.48 -13.47
C GLN A 184 18.11 11.47 -13.51
N HIS A 185 17.97 10.35 -12.80
CA HIS A 185 18.99 9.29 -12.72
C HIS A 185 18.38 7.91 -12.96
N ASN A 186 18.72 7.26 -14.07
CA ASN A 186 18.25 5.92 -14.38
C ASN A 186 19.34 4.86 -14.19
N ARG A 187 19.06 3.83 -13.40
CA ARG A 187 19.86 2.58 -13.28
C ARG A 187 18.99 1.34 -13.42
N GLY A 188 17.73 1.52 -13.79
CA GLY A 188 16.70 0.50 -13.88
C GLY A 188 16.13 0.43 -15.30
N TYR A 189 14.85 0.13 -15.39
CA TYR A 189 14.13 0.02 -16.66
C TYR A 189 13.13 1.16 -16.81
N VAL A 190 13.25 1.94 -17.88
CA VAL A 190 12.35 3.06 -18.18
C VAL A 190 11.87 2.91 -19.62
N TYR A 191 10.55 2.90 -19.83
CA TYR A 191 9.92 2.74 -21.13
C TYR A 191 8.64 3.57 -21.17
N ALA A 192 8.59 4.60 -22.01
CA ALA A 192 7.37 5.40 -22.18
C ALA A 192 6.27 4.55 -22.79
N GLY A 193 6.58 3.83 -23.86
CA GLY A 193 5.62 3.07 -24.63
C GLY A 193 6.19 2.81 -26.01
N GLY A 194 5.36 2.25 -26.89
CA GLY A 194 5.68 2.09 -28.30
C GLY A 194 4.77 2.89 -29.23
N ASP A 195 3.92 3.74 -28.65
CA ASP A 195 2.84 4.42 -29.34
C ASP A 195 3.30 5.81 -29.85
N PRO A 196 2.68 6.34 -30.93
CA PRO A 196 3.03 7.67 -31.42
C PRO A 196 2.69 8.74 -30.38
N GLY A 197 3.70 9.54 -30.01
CA GLY A 197 3.55 10.61 -29.01
C GLY A 197 4.34 10.37 -27.75
N ASP A 198 4.84 9.14 -27.55
CA ASP A 198 5.73 8.81 -26.44
C ASP A 198 7.00 9.65 -26.46
N GLU A 199 7.27 10.27 -25.32
CA GLU A 199 8.45 11.05 -25.04
C GLU A 199 9.15 10.51 -23.79
N CYS A 200 10.40 10.09 -23.95
CA CYS A 200 11.20 9.63 -22.83
C CYS A 200 12.55 10.34 -22.78
N ARG A 201 12.88 10.92 -21.63
CA ARG A 201 14.12 11.66 -21.40
C ARG A 201 14.78 11.21 -20.09
N VAL A 202 16.04 10.80 -20.18
CA VAL A 202 16.89 10.54 -19.01
C VAL A 202 18.02 11.55 -18.97
N ALA A 203 18.21 12.23 -17.83
CA ALA A 203 19.29 13.20 -17.67
C ALA A 203 20.66 12.52 -17.44
N ALA A 204 20.70 11.40 -16.71
CA ALA A 204 21.91 10.61 -16.49
C ALA A 204 21.63 9.13 -16.23
N GLY A 205 22.56 8.26 -16.65
CA GLY A 205 22.48 6.81 -16.45
C GLY A 205 22.03 6.07 -17.70
N ASP A 206 21.33 4.96 -17.52
CA ASP A 206 20.85 4.13 -18.63
C ASP A 206 19.77 4.88 -19.43
N PRO A 207 19.78 4.84 -20.77
CA PRO A 207 18.74 5.50 -21.57
C PRO A 207 17.37 4.83 -21.37
N CYS A 208 16.32 5.48 -21.85
CA CYS A 208 15.03 4.80 -22.05
C CYS A 208 15.20 3.65 -23.06
N MET A 209 14.39 2.61 -22.89
CA MET A 209 14.29 1.51 -23.86
C MET A 209 13.31 1.82 -24.99
#